data_AF-A0A7J9ZEE8-F1
#
_entry.id   AF-A0A7J9ZEE8-F1
#
_cell.length_a   1.000
_cell.length_b   1.000
_cell.length_c   1.000
_cell.angle_alpha   90.00
_cell.angle_beta   90.00
_cell.angle_gamma   90.00
#
_symmetry.space_group_name_H-M   'P 1'
#
loop_
_entity.id
_entity.type
_entity.pdbx_description
1 polymer ?
#
loop_
_entity_poly.entity_id
_entity_poly.type
_entity_poly.pdbx_seq_one_letter_code
_entity_poly.pdbx_strand_id
1 'polypeptide(L)'
;MAGPPAVGRIWHRDQSCSGRSPMDRPPGRSESYDAAAAAELLAYSFPADDTIAERTRTWPRDRVYAVESEGELASVILWRVVTVLDHGNPLLMALAGPGATAATARGRRVLAGSQTDFLAAMRDAGCVLSGLETPIPKWHQNNGWGICLSVARFTGAPADLAWPSRTGAGSAVRFDPPHELVASVYEDCARDRFGLLERSAADWADLRRVGPGELRRDVVGAVAEGGDRGYAVLVHRLVGDGAGLEIEVRELFHTGPSALARLLYFLVSHNNVARLRWDAPPEVELWSATSHARTWEPVRALDKLVRVVNLAGLSLATNAFPGTGVIRVIDSQAPWNDGLWRIIGDGERITFTSLAAAPPTSADQAAGDVTVQACALAPFLLGASSPWWLRDSGLLSAPNEHALSQVSRLVGTRRPPYCPDSW
;
A
#
# COMPACT_ATOMS: atom_id res chain seq x y z
N MET A 1 39.35 -40.65 -8.98
CA MET A 1 40.05 -39.45 -9.49
C MET A 1 39.15 -38.78 -10.52
N ALA A 2 38.42 -37.75 -10.11
CA ALA A 2 37.79 -36.71 -10.93
C ALA A 2 37.33 -35.64 -9.93
N GLY A 3 37.98 -34.48 -9.93
CA GLY A 3 37.73 -33.39 -8.98
C GLY A 3 36.53 -32.50 -9.40
N PRO A 4 35.95 -31.74 -8.47
CA PRO A 4 34.80 -30.88 -8.75
C PRO A 4 35.22 -29.58 -9.47
N PRO A 5 34.30 -28.94 -10.23
CA PRO A 5 34.61 -27.73 -10.99
C PRO A 5 34.67 -26.47 -10.11
N ALA A 6 35.57 -25.57 -10.49
CA ALA A 6 35.94 -24.36 -9.77
C ALA A 6 34.85 -23.27 -9.76
N VAL A 7 34.72 -22.61 -8.61
CA VAL A 7 33.88 -21.45 -8.35
C VAL A 7 34.50 -20.19 -8.97
N GLY A 8 33.70 -19.42 -9.72
CA GLY A 8 34.12 -18.20 -10.40
C GLY A 8 34.47 -17.06 -9.46
N ARG A 9 35.53 -16.31 -9.82
CA ARG A 9 36.06 -15.13 -9.12
C ARG A 9 35.13 -13.92 -9.27
N ILE A 10 34.89 -13.22 -8.16
CA ILE A 10 34.23 -11.91 -8.10
C ILE A 10 35.24 -10.84 -8.57
N TRP A 11 34.83 -10.02 -9.53
CA TRP A 11 35.60 -8.87 -10.01
C TRP A 11 35.39 -7.68 -9.07
N HIS A 12 36.45 -7.23 -8.39
CA HIS A 12 36.52 -5.87 -7.84
C HIS A 12 36.81 -4.91 -8.99
N ARG A 13 35.92 -3.93 -9.21
CA ARG A 13 36.18 -2.79 -10.07
C ARG A 13 36.58 -1.61 -9.19
N ASP A 14 37.88 -1.37 -9.11
CA ASP A 14 38.42 -0.05 -8.81
C ASP A 14 38.20 0.82 -10.05
N GLN A 15 37.46 1.93 -9.90
CA GLN A 15 37.44 3.01 -10.87
C GLN A 15 37.51 4.35 -10.13
N SER A 16 38.74 4.82 -9.97
CA SER A 16 39.06 6.23 -9.92
C SER A 16 38.81 6.82 -11.31
N CYS A 17 37.81 7.69 -11.44
CA CYS A 17 37.58 8.47 -12.65
C CYS A 17 37.39 9.94 -12.30
N SER A 18 38.48 10.69 -12.44
CA SER A 18 38.50 12.11 -12.73
C SER A 18 38.04 12.32 -14.19
N GLY A 19 37.09 13.24 -14.39
CA GLY A 19 36.62 13.66 -15.72
C GLY A 19 35.18 13.22 -16.03
N ARG A 20 34.19 13.91 -15.44
CA ARG A 20 32.77 13.76 -15.82
C ARG A 20 32.45 14.67 -17.01
N SER A 21 31.84 14.09 -18.04
CA SER A 21 31.33 14.78 -19.22
C SER A 21 30.11 15.65 -18.82
N PRO A 22 29.74 16.72 -19.55
CA PRO A 22 28.49 17.45 -19.31
C PRO A 22 27.23 16.56 -19.29
N MET A 23 27.32 15.34 -19.84
CA MET A 23 26.29 14.29 -19.78
C MET A 23 26.19 13.54 -18.43
N ASP A 24 27.07 13.79 -17.46
CA ASP A 24 27.09 13.10 -16.16
C ASP A 24 26.47 13.91 -15.01
N ARG A 25 25.84 15.06 -15.31
CA ARG A 25 25.02 15.75 -14.30
C ARG A 25 23.72 14.97 -14.16
N PRO A 26 23.41 14.40 -12.97
CA PRO A 26 22.07 13.88 -12.74
C PRO A 26 21.08 15.03 -12.97
N PRO A 27 19.98 14.78 -13.68
CA PRO A 27 19.02 15.83 -13.93
C PRO A 27 18.46 16.31 -12.60
N GLY A 28 18.55 17.62 -12.35
CA GLY A 28 18.07 18.24 -11.12
C GLY A 28 16.57 18.47 -11.17
N ARG A 29 15.96 18.71 -10.00
CA ARG A 29 14.60 19.24 -9.92
C ARG A 29 14.52 20.51 -10.76
N SER A 30 13.58 20.57 -11.70
CA SER A 30 13.32 21.80 -12.44
C SER A 30 12.75 22.86 -11.50
N GLU A 31 13.35 24.06 -11.52
CA GLU A 31 12.81 25.25 -10.85
C GLU A 31 11.60 25.82 -11.62
N SER A 32 11.47 25.50 -12.92
CA SER A 32 10.38 25.92 -13.80
C SER A 32 9.40 24.78 -14.06
N TYR A 33 8.36 24.70 -13.23
CA TYR A 33 7.23 23.80 -13.53
C TYR A 33 6.37 24.34 -14.67
N ASP A 34 6.32 23.62 -15.79
CA ASP A 34 5.37 23.86 -16.89
C ASP A 34 4.13 22.95 -16.76
N ALA A 35 2.99 23.56 -16.43
CA ALA A 35 1.72 22.86 -16.26
C ALA A 35 1.17 22.24 -17.55
N ALA A 36 1.45 22.87 -18.70
CA ALA A 36 0.98 22.40 -20.00
C ALA A 36 1.79 21.17 -20.43
N ALA A 37 3.11 21.24 -20.34
CA ALA A 37 3.99 20.10 -20.61
C ALA A 37 3.69 18.92 -19.67
N ALA A 38 3.42 19.20 -18.39
CA ALA A 38 3.02 18.15 -17.44
C ALA A 38 1.68 17.50 -17.82
N ALA A 39 0.69 18.29 -18.25
CA ALA A 39 -0.61 17.77 -18.69
C ALA A 39 -0.48 16.87 -19.92
N GLU A 40 0.29 17.30 -20.91
CA GLU A 40 0.56 16.52 -22.13
C GLU A 40 1.24 15.18 -21.79
N LEU A 41 2.26 15.22 -20.93
CA LEU A 41 2.99 14.03 -20.53
C LEU A 41 2.11 13.02 -19.75
N LEU A 42 1.18 13.51 -18.92
CA LEU A 42 0.23 12.67 -18.21
C LEU A 42 -0.84 12.10 -19.14
N ALA A 43 -1.36 12.89 -20.08
CA ALA A 43 -2.35 12.44 -21.06
C ALA A 43 -1.81 11.31 -21.96
N TYR A 44 -0.50 11.21 -22.13
CA TYR A 44 0.13 10.07 -22.79
C TYR A 44 0.11 8.78 -21.94
N SER A 45 0.16 8.90 -20.61
CA SER A 45 0.32 7.76 -19.69
C SER A 45 -1.00 7.30 -19.05
N PHE A 46 -2.01 8.16 -19.02
CA PHE A 46 -3.32 7.92 -18.42
C PHE A 46 -4.42 8.16 -19.46
N PRO A 47 -5.60 7.53 -19.30
CA PRO A 47 -6.75 7.88 -20.14
C PRO A 47 -6.97 9.39 -20.08
N ALA A 48 -7.01 10.04 -21.25
CA ALA A 48 -7.30 11.45 -21.31
C ALA A 48 -8.70 11.69 -20.70
N ASP A 49 -8.74 12.32 -19.54
CA ASP A 49 -9.93 13.00 -19.07
C ASP A 49 -9.73 14.50 -19.30
N ASP A 50 -10.82 15.23 -19.58
CA ASP A 50 -10.77 16.67 -19.83
C ASP A 50 -10.25 17.47 -18.61
N THR A 51 -10.03 16.80 -17.48
CA THR A 51 -9.62 17.41 -16.21
C THR A 51 -8.12 17.37 -15.97
N ILE A 52 -7.32 16.55 -16.69
CA ILE A 52 -5.86 16.45 -16.49
C ILE A 52 -5.21 17.83 -16.59
N ALA A 53 -5.55 18.61 -17.63
CA ALA A 53 -5.00 19.96 -17.85
C ALA A 53 -5.44 20.99 -16.79
N GLU A 54 -6.64 20.83 -16.22
CA GLU A 54 -7.08 21.67 -15.09
C GLU A 54 -6.36 21.28 -13.80
N ARG A 55 -6.27 19.98 -13.52
CA ARG A 55 -5.59 19.42 -12.35
C ARG A 55 -4.14 19.88 -12.28
N THR A 56 -3.35 19.73 -13.34
CA THR A 56 -1.92 20.12 -13.34
C THR A 56 -1.70 21.60 -13.06
N ARG A 57 -2.59 22.48 -13.54
CA ARG A 57 -2.52 23.92 -13.25
C ARG A 57 -2.67 24.22 -11.76
N THR A 58 -3.49 23.45 -11.06
CA THR A 58 -3.75 23.61 -9.62
C THR A 58 -2.76 22.88 -8.70
N TRP A 59 -1.80 22.12 -9.24
CA TRP A 59 -0.88 21.34 -8.42
C TRP A 59 0.01 22.23 -7.53
N PRO A 60 0.10 21.92 -6.22
CA PRO A 60 0.95 22.65 -5.30
C PRO A 60 2.42 22.45 -5.68
N ARG A 61 3.12 23.55 -5.99
CA ARG A 61 4.46 23.54 -6.59
C ARG A 61 5.52 22.88 -5.69
N ASP A 62 5.35 23.01 -4.39
CA ASP A 62 6.19 22.37 -3.37
C ASP A 62 6.06 20.84 -3.38
N ARG A 63 4.96 20.30 -3.92
CA ARG A 63 4.69 18.85 -3.98
C ARG A 63 4.73 18.26 -5.37
N VAL A 64 5.22 19.03 -6.34
CA VAL A 64 5.54 18.51 -7.66
C VAL A 64 7.03 18.31 -7.76
N TYR A 65 7.40 17.14 -8.26
CA TYR A 65 8.76 16.82 -8.64
C TYR A 65 8.82 16.68 -10.17
N ALA A 66 9.45 17.66 -10.82
CA ALA A 66 9.62 17.72 -12.26
C ALA A 66 11.12 17.60 -12.58
N VAL A 67 11.43 16.81 -13.61
CA VAL A 67 12.79 16.55 -14.07
C VAL A 67 12.85 16.91 -15.55
N GLU A 68 13.76 17.80 -15.90
CA GLU A 68 14.05 18.19 -17.29
C GLU A 68 15.23 17.41 -17.85
N SER A 69 15.19 17.12 -19.14
CA SER A 69 16.29 16.53 -19.90
C SER A 69 16.34 17.20 -21.26
N GLU A 70 17.52 17.67 -21.67
CA GLU A 70 17.72 18.30 -22.99
C GLU A 70 16.80 19.52 -23.24
N GLY A 71 16.39 20.22 -22.18
CA GLY A 71 15.51 21.41 -22.26
C GLY A 71 14.02 21.10 -22.30
N GLU A 72 13.63 19.83 -22.18
CA GLU A 72 12.22 19.40 -22.17
C GLU A 72 11.85 18.69 -20.86
N LEU A 73 10.57 18.72 -20.50
CA LEU A 73 10.06 17.99 -19.34
C LEU A 73 10.13 16.47 -19.59
N ALA A 74 11.09 15.81 -18.93
CA ALA A 74 11.33 14.39 -19.10
C ALA A 74 10.46 13.53 -18.16
N SER A 75 10.19 14.02 -16.96
CA SER A 75 9.32 13.33 -16.01
C SER A 75 8.67 14.29 -15.04
N VAL A 76 7.46 13.96 -14.60
CA VAL A 76 6.73 14.69 -13.56
C VAL A 76 6.06 13.69 -12.63
N ILE A 77 6.06 13.98 -11.33
CA ILE A 77 5.27 13.26 -10.34
C ILE A 77 4.72 14.24 -9.30
N LEU A 78 3.43 14.11 -8.99
CA LEU A 78 2.81 14.77 -7.86
C LEU A 78 2.93 13.88 -6.63
N TRP A 79 2.97 14.47 -5.44
CA TRP A 79 2.60 13.76 -4.23
C TRP A 79 1.69 14.61 -3.34
N ARG A 80 0.95 13.93 -2.46
CA ARG A 80 0.06 14.57 -1.48
C ARG A 80 0.23 13.93 -0.12
N VAL A 81 0.06 14.72 0.94
CA VAL A 81 0.03 14.22 2.31
C VAL A 81 -1.38 13.72 2.61
N VAL A 82 -1.47 12.50 3.14
CA VAL A 82 -2.68 11.92 3.72
C VAL A 82 -2.36 11.39 5.11
N THR A 83 -3.40 11.20 5.91
CA THR A 83 -3.30 10.42 7.14
C THR A 83 -3.71 8.97 6.83
N VAL A 84 -2.80 8.03 7.05
CA VAL A 84 -3.11 6.60 7.08
C VAL A 84 -3.24 6.13 8.52
N LEU A 85 -4.15 5.20 8.78
CA LEU A 85 -4.40 4.63 10.10
C LEU A 85 -3.59 3.35 10.25
N ASP A 86 -2.80 3.31 11.32
CA ASP A 86 -2.13 2.14 11.83
C ASP A 86 -2.84 1.69 13.11
N HIS A 87 -3.68 0.66 13.01
CA HIS A 87 -4.48 0.19 14.14
C HIS A 87 -5.26 1.34 14.81
N GLY A 88 -5.85 2.21 13.98
CA GLY A 88 -6.60 3.39 14.40
C GLY A 88 -5.76 4.61 14.81
N ASN A 89 -4.43 4.51 14.81
CA ASN A 89 -3.55 5.63 15.12
C ASN A 89 -3.11 6.35 13.83
N PRO A 90 -3.14 7.69 13.79
CA PRO A 90 -2.82 8.44 12.59
C PRO A 90 -1.31 8.48 12.30
N LEU A 91 -0.93 8.22 11.04
CA LEU A 91 0.41 8.40 10.50
C LEU A 91 0.36 9.25 9.23
N LEU A 92 1.29 10.20 9.10
CA LEU A 92 1.41 10.99 7.88
C LEU A 92 2.12 10.18 6.78
N MET A 93 1.44 10.02 5.65
CA MET A 93 1.93 9.29 4.49
C MET A 93 1.89 10.18 3.24
N ALA A 94 2.96 10.15 2.44
CA ALA A 94 3.00 10.78 1.13
C ALA A 94 2.48 9.81 0.06
N LEU A 95 1.29 10.06 -0.50
CA LEU A 95 0.81 9.35 -1.69
C LEU A 95 1.49 9.93 -2.92
N ALA A 96 2.30 9.12 -3.61
CA ALA A 96 3.02 9.52 -4.80
C ALA A 96 2.24 9.10 -6.05
N GLY A 97 1.79 10.09 -6.82
CA GLY A 97 0.95 9.91 -7.99
C GLY A 97 0.02 11.10 -8.24
N PRO A 98 -0.48 11.27 -9.48
CA PRO A 98 -0.04 10.57 -10.68
C PRO A 98 1.37 11.03 -11.09
N GLY A 99 2.05 10.18 -11.86
CA GLY A 99 3.38 10.50 -12.40
C GLY A 99 3.59 9.88 -13.78
N ALA A 100 4.41 10.53 -14.59
CA ALA A 100 4.70 10.11 -15.95
C ALA A 100 6.15 10.44 -16.33
N THR A 101 6.68 9.63 -17.25
CA THR A 101 8.03 9.79 -17.83
C THR A 101 7.93 9.64 -19.34
N ALA A 102 8.48 10.62 -20.05
CA ALA A 102 8.48 10.69 -21.51
C ALA A 102 9.13 9.44 -22.09
N ALA A 103 8.57 8.89 -23.16
CA ALA A 103 9.09 7.66 -23.79
C ALA A 103 10.58 7.78 -24.17
N THR A 104 10.99 8.95 -24.67
CA THR A 104 12.38 9.29 -25.03
C THR A 104 13.34 9.32 -23.84
N ALA A 105 12.83 9.54 -22.62
CA ALA A 105 13.61 9.60 -21.38
C ALA A 105 13.62 8.28 -20.59
N ARG A 106 12.81 7.28 -20.97
CA ARG A 106 12.77 5.97 -20.30
C ARG A 106 14.09 5.23 -20.43
N GLY A 107 14.45 4.45 -19.40
CA GLY A 107 15.71 3.71 -19.35
C GLY A 107 16.95 4.55 -19.02
N ARG A 108 16.85 5.89 -19.07
CA ARG A 108 17.96 6.81 -18.75
C ARG A 108 18.10 7.15 -17.26
N ARG A 109 17.29 6.52 -16.39
CA ARG A 109 17.31 6.70 -14.93
C ARG A 109 17.10 8.17 -14.48
N VAL A 110 16.36 8.97 -15.25
CA VAL A 110 16.14 10.40 -14.98
C VAL A 110 15.57 10.68 -13.58
N LEU A 111 14.67 9.83 -13.07
CA LEU A 111 14.12 9.95 -11.72
C LEU A 111 15.05 9.38 -10.62
N ALA A 112 15.90 8.41 -10.94
CA ALA A 112 16.72 7.75 -9.93
C ALA A 112 17.81 8.67 -9.38
N GLY A 113 18.28 9.62 -10.19
CA GLY A 113 19.25 10.63 -9.75
C GLY A 113 18.69 11.66 -8.76
N SER A 114 17.36 11.70 -8.63
CA SER A 114 16.61 12.76 -7.94
C SER A 114 15.74 12.20 -6.80
N GLN A 115 15.83 10.89 -6.57
CA GLN A 115 14.99 10.13 -5.65
C GLN A 115 15.26 10.50 -4.18
N THR A 116 16.54 10.73 -3.82
CA THR A 116 16.91 11.16 -2.47
C THR A 116 16.27 12.50 -2.12
N ASP A 117 16.31 13.47 -3.03
CA ASP A 117 15.70 14.78 -2.82
C ASP A 117 14.17 14.68 -2.75
N PHE A 118 13.58 13.81 -3.57
CA PHE A 118 12.13 13.54 -3.52
C PHE A 118 11.70 12.98 -2.17
N LEU A 119 12.45 12.03 -1.62
CA LEU A 119 12.19 11.47 -0.29
C LEU A 119 12.49 12.46 0.84
N ALA A 120 13.51 13.31 0.67
CA ALA A 120 13.83 14.37 1.63
C ALA A 120 12.67 15.37 1.73
N ALA A 121 12.07 15.77 0.60
CA ALA A 121 10.90 16.65 0.59
C ALA A 121 9.70 16.06 1.36
N MET A 122 9.45 14.75 1.21
CA MET A 122 8.39 14.07 1.98
C MET A 122 8.71 14.03 3.48
N ARG A 123 9.96 13.71 3.84
CA ARG A 123 10.41 13.70 5.24
C ARG A 123 10.28 15.08 5.87
N ASP A 124 10.70 16.12 5.16
CA ASP A 124 10.70 17.50 5.64
C ASP A 124 9.26 18.03 5.81
N ALA A 125 8.30 17.46 5.07
CA ALA A 125 6.86 17.66 5.29
C ALA A 125 6.26 16.81 6.43
N GLY A 126 7.09 16.06 7.16
CA GLY A 126 6.67 15.23 8.29
C GLY A 126 6.15 13.85 7.93
N CYS A 127 6.17 13.45 6.65
CA CYS A 127 5.74 12.11 6.26
C CYS A 127 6.73 11.06 6.77
N VAL A 128 6.19 10.01 7.39
CA VAL A 128 6.96 8.85 7.85
C VAL A 128 6.91 7.69 6.87
N LEU A 129 5.86 7.65 6.05
CA LEU A 129 5.64 6.66 4.99
C LEU A 129 5.40 7.33 3.64
N SER A 130 5.58 6.57 2.56
CA SER A 130 5.07 6.92 1.24
C SER A 130 4.35 5.72 0.61
N GLY A 131 3.18 5.96 0.04
CA GLY A 131 2.35 4.96 -0.63
C GLY A 131 2.20 5.26 -2.13
N LEU A 132 2.03 4.22 -2.94
CA LEU A 132 1.66 4.36 -4.36
C LEU A 132 0.95 3.11 -4.91
N GLU A 133 0.21 3.33 -6.00
CA GLU A 133 -0.29 2.29 -6.91
C GLU A 133 0.53 2.32 -8.19
N THR A 134 0.84 1.15 -8.76
CA THR A 134 1.70 1.09 -9.95
C THR A 134 1.49 -0.17 -10.79
N PRO A 135 1.45 -0.06 -12.12
CA PRO A 135 1.51 -1.23 -13.00
C PRO A 135 2.92 -1.80 -13.15
N ILE A 136 3.96 -1.12 -12.64
CA ILE A 136 5.38 -1.49 -12.80
C ILE A 136 6.10 -1.65 -11.44
N PRO A 137 5.63 -2.55 -10.56
CA PRO A 137 6.09 -2.65 -9.17
C PRO A 137 7.59 -2.86 -9.05
N LYS A 138 8.22 -3.59 -9.97
CA LYS A 138 9.66 -3.87 -9.93
C LYS A 138 10.53 -2.62 -9.95
N TRP A 139 10.13 -1.58 -10.70
CA TRP A 139 10.87 -0.32 -10.73
C TRP A 139 10.83 0.37 -9.36
N HIS A 140 9.66 0.43 -8.74
CA HIS A 140 9.48 1.03 -7.42
C HIS A 140 10.19 0.23 -6.32
N GLN A 141 10.19 -1.10 -6.40
CA GLN A 141 10.96 -1.98 -5.51
C GLN A 141 12.46 -1.71 -5.58
N ASN A 142 13.01 -1.50 -6.78
CA ASN A 142 14.42 -1.13 -6.90
C ASN A 142 14.73 0.24 -6.26
N ASN A 143 13.71 1.09 -6.08
CA ASN A 143 13.80 2.37 -5.37
C ASN A 143 13.25 2.29 -3.93
N GLY A 144 13.10 1.08 -3.38
CA GLY A 144 12.78 0.80 -1.97
C GLY A 144 11.31 0.89 -1.55
N TRP A 145 10.36 0.94 -2.49
CA TRP A 145 8.95 0.67 -2.18
C TRP A 145 8.68 -0.84 -2.14
N GLY A 146 8.14 -1.32 -1.04
CA GLY A 146 7.78 -2.73 -0.86
C GLY A 146 6.30 -2.99 -1.13
N ILE A 147 5.96 -4.22 -1.52
CA ILE A 147 4.56 -4.64 -1.64
C ILE A 147 4.00 -4.78 -0.23
N CYS A 148 3.05 -3.92 0.13
CA CYS A 148 2.49 -3.91 1.49
C CYS A 148 1.01 -4.26 1.50
N LEU A 149 0.27 -3.89 0.46
CA LEU A 149 -1.16 -4.19 0.38
C LEU A 149 -1.40 -5.16 -0.77
N SER A 150 -2.27 -6.13 -0.50
CA SER A 150 -2.79 -7.07 -1.47
C SER A 150 -4.26 -7.26 -1.24
N VAL A 151 -4.97 -7.71 -2.26
CA VAL A 151 -6.40 -8.02 -2.17
C VAL A 151 -6.64 -9.47 -2.56
N ALA A 152 -7.65 -10.08 -1.96
CA ALA A 152 -8.24 -11.31 -2.45
C ALA A 152 -9.35 -10.93 -3.43
N ARG A 153 -9.07 -11.07 -4.74
CA ARG A 153 -10.04 -10.74 -5.79
C ARG A 153 -10.92 -11.95 -6.05
N PHE A 154 -12.20 -11.79 -5.74
CA PHE A 154 -13.24 -12.75 -6.06
C PHE A 154 -14.04 -12.29 -7.27
N THR A 155 -14.40 -13.23 -8.15
CA THR A 155 -15.23 -12.95 -9.33
C THR A 155 -16.07 -14.18 -9.66
N GLY A 156 -17.38 -14.00 -9.79
CA GLY A 156 -18.30 -15.09 -10.13
C GLY A 156 -19.74 -14.62 -10.23
N ALA A 157 -20.69 -15.52 -10.51
CA ALA A 157 -22.10 -15.17 -10.42
C ALA A 157 -22.52 -15.10 -8.93
N PRO A 158 -23.43 -14.19 -8.53
CA PRO A 158 -23.91 -14.12 -7.14
C PRO A 158 -24.50 -15.44 -6.63
N ALA A 159 -25.17 -16.20 -7.50
CA ALA A 159 -25.77 -17.49 -7.15
C ALA A 159 -24.71 -18.53 -6.71
N ASP A 160 -23.49 -18.44 -7.23
CA ASP A 160 -22.40 -19.37 -6.93
C ASP A 160 -21.79 -19.11 -5.54
N LEU A 161 -21.91 -17.89 -5.01
CA LEU A 161 -21.43 -17.58 -3.65
C LEU A 161 -22.17 -18.41 -2.59
N ALA A 162 -23.44 -18.77 -2.86
CA ALA A 162 -24.24 -19.76 -2.12
C ALA A 162 -24.02 -19.73 -0.59
N TRP A 163 -24.45 -18.65 0.05
CA TRP A 163 -24.34 -18.45 1.49
C TRP A 163 -25.50 -19.10 2.25
N PRO A 164 -25.27 -19.84 3.36
CA PRO A 164 -26.35 -20.44 4.13
C PRO A 164 -27.35 -19.38 4.59
N SER A 165 -28.62 -19.56 4.26
CA SER A 165 -29.73 -18.73 4.71
C SER A 165 -29.99 -18.93 6.20
N ARG A 166 -29.12 -18.38 7.06
CA ARG A 166 -29.31 -18.32 8.51
C ARG A 166 -29.34 -16.86 8.98
N THR A 167 -30.23 -16.07 8.40
CA THR A 167 -30.59 -14.77 8.99
C THR A 167 -31.78 -15.02 9.92
N GLY A 168 -31.58 -14.87 11.23
CA GLY A 168 -32.68 -14.86 12.20
C GLY A 168 -33.75 -13.82 11.83
N ALA A 169 -34.99 -14.04 12.27
CA ALA A 169 -36.09 -13.09 12.05
C ALA A 169 -35.75 -11.71 12.68
N GLY A 170 -36.05 -10.60 12.00
CA GLY A 170 -35.85 -9.24 12.54
C GLY A 170 -34.67 -8.44 11.97
N SER A 171 -34.20 -8.81 10.78
CA SER A 171 -32.85 -8.53 10.29
C SER A 171 -32.86 -7.88 8.90
N ALA A 172 -32.85 -6.54 8.81
CA ALA A 172 -32.88 -5.84 7.52
C ALA A 172 -31.52 -5.27 7.10
N VAL A 173 -31.21 -5.38 5.81
CA VAL A 173 -30.21 -4.54 5.15
C VAL A 173 -30.91 -3.25 4.72
N ARG A 174 -30.29 -2.11 5.00
CA ARG A 174 -30.81 -0.78 4.69
C ARG A 174 -29.99 -0.17 3.56
N PHE A 175 -30.68 0.30 2.52
CA PHE A 175 -30.09 1.20 1.53
C PHE A 175 -29.89 2.59 2.12
N ASP A 176 -28.78 3.22 1.77
CA ASP A 176 -28.34 4.52 2.26
C ASP A 176 -28.44 4.63 3.79
N PRO A 177 -27.61 3.85 4.51
CA PRO A 177 -27.55 3.95 5.96
C PRO A 177 -27.05 5.35 6.39
N PRO A 178 -27.41 5.79 7.61
CA PRO A 178 -26.87 7.01 8.18
C PRO A 178 -25.33 7.01 8.17
N HIS A 179 -24.74 8.18 7.94
CA HIS A 179 -23.28 8.35 7.88
C HIS A 179 -22.60 7.81 9.15
N GLU A 180 -23.21 8.01 10.32
CA GLU A 180 -22.68 7.58 11.62
C GLU A 180 -22.50 6.06 11.71
N LEU A 181 -23.39 5.28 11.07
CA LEU A 181 -23.24 3.82 11.01
C LEU A 181 -22.02 3.44 10.17
N VAL A 182 -21.87 4.04 9.00
CA VAL A 182 -20.80 3.74 8.05
C VAL A 182 -19.44 4.13 8.62
N ALA A 183 -19.33 5.36 9.14
CA ALA A 183 -18.10 5.88 9.72
C ALA A 183 -17.67 5.05 10.95
N SER A 184 -18.60 4.75 11.87
CA SER A 184 -18.25 3.96 13.07
C SER A 184 -17.79 2.53 12.75
N VAL A 185 -18.39 1.87 11.75
CA VAL A 185 -17.91 0.55 11.30
C VAL A 185 -16.51 0.65 10.69
N TYR A 186 -16.26 1.66 9.86
CA TYR A 186 -14.93 1.86 9.26
C TYR A 186 -13.86 2.12 10.32
N GLU A 187 -14.14 2.99 11.29
CA GLU A 187 -13.25 3.29 12.41
C GLU A 187 -13.00 2.05 13.29
N ASP A 188 -14.05 1.27 13.59
CA ASP A 188 -13.92 0.01 14.34
C ASP A 188 -12.99 -0.97 13.59
N CYS A 189 -13.13 -1.09 12.27
CA CYS A 189 -12.24 -1.92 11.44
C CYS A 189 -10.83 -1.34 11.32
N ALA A 190 -10.66 -0.02 11.32
CA ALA A 190 -9.35 0.61 11.26
C ALA A 190 -8.46 0.30 12.47
N ARG A 191 -9.07 -0.01 13.63
CA ARG A 191 -8.34 -0.34 14.87
C ARG A 191 -7.57 -1.66 14.81
N ASP A 192 -7.86 -2.53 13.85
CA ASP A 192 -7.32 -3.90 13.83
C ASP A 192 -6.26 -4.17 12.75
N ARG A 193 -5.95 -3.18 11.91
CA ARG A 193 -5.04 -3.30 10.78
C ARG A 193 -4.41 -1.97 10.39
N PHE A 194 -3.37 -2.05 9.57
CA PHE A 194 -2.79 -0.91 8.88
C PHE A 194 -3.46 -0.69 7.51
N GLY A 195 -3.55 0.58 7.07
CA GLY A 195 -3.71 0.94 5.65
C GLY A 195 -4.95 1.75 5.31
N LEU A 196 -5.96 1.78 6.18
CA LEU A 196 -7.16 2.63 5.99
C LEU A 196 -6.79 4.11 6.06
N LEU A 197 -7.45 4.96 5.29
CA LEU A 197 -7.20 6.40 5.31
C LEU A 197 -8.08 7.08 6.37
N GLU A 198 -7.59 8.15 6.98
CA GLU A 198 -8.48 9.07 7.68
C GLU A 198 -9.32 9.81 6.63
N ARG A 199 -10.60 9.45 6.54
CA ARG A 199 -11.52 10.01 5.55
C ARG A 199 -12.06 11.36 6.00
N SER A 200 -11.92 12.36 5.14
CA SER A 200 -12.58 13.65 5.26
C SER A 200 -14.08 13.55 4.93
N ALA A 201 -14.84 14.60 5.21
CA ALA A 201 -16.25 14.67 4.80
C ALA A 201 -16.42 14.53 3.27
N ALA A 202 -15.46 15.02 2.49
CA ALA A 202 -15.47 14.86 1.04
C ALA A 202 -15.27 13.40 0.63
N ASP A 203 -14.35 12.68 1.27
CA ASP A 203 -14.11 11.25 1.00
C ASP A 203 -15.37 10.41 1.33
N TRP A 204 -16.06 10.73 2.43
CA TRP A 204 -17.33 10.10 2.78
C TRP A 204 -18.45 10.40 1.80
N ALA A 205 -18.53 11.62 1.28
CA ALA A 205 -19.49 11.98 0.23
C ALA A 205 -19.18 11.24 -1.08
N ASP A 206 -17.89 11.02 -1.38
CA ASP A 206 -17.43 10.35 -2.59
C ASP A 206 -17.84 8.87 -2.63
N LEU A 207 -18.08 8.22 -1.49
CA LEU A 207 -18.67 6.88 -1.45
C LEU A 207 -20.04 6.77 -2.11
N ARG A 208 -20.75 7.88 -2.31
CA ARG A 208 -22.06 7.94 -2.99
C ARG A 208 -22.00 8.57 -4.38
N ARG A 209 -20.88 9.18 -4.75
CA ARG A 209 -20.72 9.83 -6.04
C ARG A 209 -20.53 8.77 -7.13
N VAL A 210 -21.42 8.79 -8.13
CA VAL A 210 -21.30 7.96 -9.33
C VAL A 210 -20.10 8.43 -10.16
N GLY A 211 -19.15 7.52 -10.40
CA GLY A 211 -17.96 7.78 -11.19
C GLY A 211 -18.17 7.57 -12.71
N PRO A 212 -17.17 7.95 -13.54
CA PRO A 212 -17.21 7.67 -14.98
C PRO A 212 -17.41 6.17 -15.27
N GLY A 213 -18.33 5.83 -16.17
CA GLY A 213 -18.65 4.45 -16.55
C GLY A 213 -19.46 3.66 -15.52
N GLU A 214 -19.83 4.27 -14.39
CA GLU A 214 -20.72 3.67 -13.39
C GLU A 214 -22.18 4.01 -13.72
N LEU A 215 -23.08 3.03 -13.63
CA LEU A 215 -24.52 3.25 -13.74
C LEU A 215 -25.10 3.82 -12.44
N ARG A 216 -24.62 3.28 -11.32
CA ARG A 216 -25.12 3.56 -9.98
C ARG A 216 -24.07 3.17 -8.95
N ARG A 217 -24.09 3.86 -7.81
CA ARG A 217 -23.34 3.49 -6.62
C ARG A 217 -24.29 3.42 -5.43
N ASP A 218 -24.23 2.32 -4.69
CA ASP A 218 -25.07 2.08 -3.51
C ASP A 218 -24.21 1.92 -2.26
N VAL A 219 -24.67 2.50 -1.16
CA VAL A 219 -24.16 2.18 0.17
C VAL A 219 -25.26 1.42 0.90
N VAL A 220 -24.93 0.24 1.42
CA VAL A 220 -25.87 -0.61 2.15
C VAL A 220 -25.33 -0.89 3.54
N GLY A 221 -26.19 -0.81 4.55
CA GLY A 221 -25.84 -1.06 5.95
C GLY A 221 -26.58 -2.27 6.51
N ALA A 222 -25.92 -3.01 7.40
CA ALA A 222 -26.50 -4.11 8.15
C ALA A 222 -26.29 -3.89 9.65
N VAL A 223 -27.36 -4.06 10.43
CA VAL A 223 -27.31 -4.11 11.89
C VAL A 223 -27.94 -5.41 12.34
N ALA A 224 -27.17 -6.25 13.04
CA ALA A 224 -27.57 -7.56 13.48
C ALA A 224 -27.91 -7.64 14.97
N GLU A 225 -28.64 -8.70 15.34
CA GLU A 225 -28.86 -9.04 16.74
C GLU A 225 -27.50 -9.23 17.43
N GLY A 226 -27.38 -8.74 18.66
CA GLY A 226 -26.09 -8.71 19.38
C GLY A 226 -25.21 -7.50 19.08
N GLY A 227 -25.65 -6.58 18.19
CA GLY A 227 -24.95 -5.31 17.95
C GLY A 227 -23.84 -5.38 16.90
N ASP A 228 -23.71 -6.50 16.18
CA ASP A 228 -22.85 -6.59 15.00
C ASP A 228 -23.32 -5.60 13.92
N ARG A 229 -22.39 -4.82 13.37
CA ARG A 229 -22.65 -3.78 12.37
C ARG A 229 -21.79 -4.03 11.14
N GLY A 230 -22.28 -3.61 9.98
CA GLY A 230 -21.50 -3.68 8.75
C GLY A 230 -22.07 -2.79 7.66
N TYR A 231 -21.27 -2.53 6.64
CA TYR A 231 -21.74 -1.90 5.42
C TYR A 231 -20.98 -2.41 4.19
N ALA A 232 -21.54 -2.17 3.02
CA ALA A 232 -20.87 -2.35 1.74
C ALA A 232 -21.13 -1.16 0.81
N VAL A 233 -20.14 -0.87 -0.05
CA VAL A 233 -20.24 0.07 -1.16
C VAL A 233 -20.23 -0.73 -2.46
N LEU A 234 -21.32 -0.63 -3.21
CA LEU A 234 -21.56 -1.37 -4.44
C LEU A 234 -21.53 -0.44 -5.64
N VAL A 235 -20.80 -0.82 -6.68
CA VAL A 235 -20.71 -0.08 -7.94
C VAL A 235 -21.30 -0.94 -9.05
N HIS A 236 -22.27 -0.39 -9.77
CA HIS A 236 -23.00 -1.07 -10.83
C HIS A 236 -22.45 -0.65 -12.19
N ARG A 237 -22.10 -1.61 -13.06
CA ARG A 237 -21.62 -1.35 -14.42
C ARG A 237 -22.24 -2.29 -15.44
N LEU A 238 -22.36 -1.82 -16.68
CA LEU A 238 -22.70 -2.69 -17.81
C LEU A 238 -21.47 -3.50 -18.23
N VAL A 239 -21.68 -4.77 -18.57
CA VAL A 239 -20.67 -5.67 -19.15
C VAL A 239 -21.20 -6.36 -20.40
N GLY A 240 -20.29 -6.82 -21.26
CA GLY A 240 -20.62 -7.54 -22.49
C GLY A 240 -21.48 -6.69 -23.44
N ASP A 241 -21.01 -5.51 -23.81
CA ASP A 241 -21.69 -4.55 -24.70
C ASP A 241 -23.11 -4.17 -24.23
N GLY A 242 -23.35 -4.19 -22.92
CA GLY A 242 -24.65 -3.86 -22.32
C GLY A 242 -25.58 -5.05 -22.09
N ALA A 243 -25.15 -6.27 -22.39
CA ALA A 243 -25.96 -7.48 -22.22
C ALA A 243 -26.08 -7.97 -20.77
N GLY A 244 -25.24 -7.46 -19.85
CA GLY A 244 -25.26 -7.87 -18.45
C GLY A 244 -24.92 -6.75 -17.48
N LEU A 245 -25.34 -6.94 -16.23
CA LEU A 245 -24.98 -6.09 -15.11
C LEU A 245 -23.85 -6.76 -14.30
N GLU A 246 -22.79 -6.00 -14.00
CA GLU A 246 -21.77 -6.35 -13.02
C GLU A 246 -21.96 -5.49 -11.77
N ILE A 247 -21.84 -6.12 -10.59
CA ILE A 247 -21.71 -5.43 -9.31
C ILE A 247 -20.28 -5.61 -8.81
N GLU A 248 -19.57 -4.50 -8.66
CA GLU A 248 -18.32 -4.46 -7.90
C GLU A 248 -18.63 -4.11 -6.44
N VAL A 249 -18.24 -4.98 -5.52
CA VAL A 249 -18.12 -4.66 -4.10
C VAL A 249 -16.80 -3.92 -3.91
N ARG A 250 -16.87 -2.59 -3.91
CA ARG A 250 -15.70 -1.72 -3.76
C ARG A 250 -15.17 -1.75 -2.33
N GLU A 251 -16.07 -1.87 -1.38
CA GLU A 251 -15.77 -1.86 0.05
C GLU A 251 -16.79 -2.70 0.78
N LEU A 252 -16.35 -3.51 1.74
CA LEU A 252 -17.21 -4.25 2.66
C LEU A 252 -16.51 -4.35 4.01
N PHE A 253 -17.09 -3.73 5.03
CA PHE A 253 -16.60 -3.76 6.40
C PHE A 253 -17.67 -4.26 7.36
N HIS A 254 -17.22 -4.92 8.43
CA HIS A 254 -18.09 -5.47 9.45
C HIS A 254 -17.38 -5.58 10.80
N THR A 255 -18.12 -5.43 11.89
CA THR A 255 -17.61 -5.56 13.27
C THR A 255 -17.76 -6.97 13.83
N GLY A 256 -18.52 -7.84 13.14
CA GLY A 256 -18.73 -9.22 13.59
C GLY A 256 -19.36 -10.13 12.52
N PRO A 257 -19.40 -11.44 12.77
CA PRO A 257 -19.79 -12.45 11.78
C PRO A 257 -21.25 -12.33 11.34
N SER A 258 -22.15 -11.86 12.21
CA SER A 258 -23.58 -11.76 11.88
C SER A 258 -23.85 -10.66 10.86
N ALA A 259 -23.11 -9.55 10.93
CA ALA A 259 -23.21 -8.48 9.94
C ALA A 259 -22.61 -8.90 8.59
N LEU A 260 -21.45 -9.59 8.59
CA LEU A 260 -20.86 -10.13 7.37
C LEU A 260 -21.82 -11.09 6.66
N ALA A 261 -22.39 -12.06 7.39
CA ALA A 261 -23.33 -13.02 6.83
C ALA A 261 -24.55 -12.35 6.16
N ARG A 262 -25.05 -11.26 6.73
CA ARG A 262 -26.17 -10.49 6.16
C ARG A 262 -25.80 -9.74 4.90
N LEU A 263 -24.63 -9.10 4.89
CA LEU A 263 -24.13 -8.41 3.69
C LEU A 263 -23.89 -9.42 2.56
N LEU A 264 -23.28 -10.56 2.85
CA LEU A 264 -23.07 -11.62 1.85
C LEU A 264 -24.39 -12.20 1.34
N TYR A 265 -25.37 -12.45 2.21
CA TYR A 265 -26.71 -12.85 1.78
C TYR A 265 -27.38 -11.81 0.87
N PHE A 266 -27.22 -10.53 1.19
CA PHE A 266 -27.69 -9.44 0.34
C PHE A 266 -26.99 -9.42 -1.03
N LEU A 267 -25.69 -9.73 -1.10
CA LEU A 267 -25.01 -9.88 -2.39
C LEU A 267 -25.57 -11.05 -3.20
N VAL A 268 -25.78 -12.21 -2.57
CA VAL A 268 -26.36 -13.42 -3.22
C VAL A 268 -27.76 -13.15 -3.78
N SER A 269 -28.55 -12.28 -3.16
CA SER A 269 -29.92 -12.00 -3.61
C SER A 269 -30.00 -11.21 -4.93
N HIS A 270 -28.88 -10.74 -5.47
CA HIS A 270 -28.79 -10.11 -6.80
C HIS A 270 -28.77 -11.17 -7.92
N ASN A 271 -29.80 -12.02 -7.96
CA ASN A 271 -29.87 -13.17 -8.86
C ASN A 271 -30.01 -12.83 -10.36
N ASN A 272 -30.20 -11.55 -10.70
CA ASN A 272 -30.24 -11.03 -12.07
C ASN A 272 -28.92 -10.36 -12.50
N VAL A 273 -27.89 -10.36 -11.65
CA VAL A 273 -26.57 -9.81 -11.95
C VAL A 273 -25.71 -10.89 -12.59
N ALA A 274 -25.12 -10.56 -13.73
CA ALA A 274 -24.29 -11.49 -14.50
C ALA A 274 -22.97 -11.80 -13.80
N ARG A 275 -22.42 -10.82 -13.06
CA ARG A 275 -21.12 -10.96 -12.38
C ARG A 275 -21.04 -10.12 -11.12
N LEU A 276 -20.51 -10.69 -10.06
CA LEU A 276 -20.08 -9.98 -8.87
C LEU A 276 -18.56 -10.03 -8.79
N ARG A 277 -17.94 -8.87 -8.57
CA ARG A 277 -16.50 -8.71 -8.34
C ARG A 277 -16.28 -8.13 -6.95
N TRP A 278 -15.36 -8.68 -6.18
CA TRP A 278 -15.02 -8.14 -4.86
C TRP A 278 -13.51 -8.21 -4.65
N ASP A 279 -12.88 -7.05 -4.47
CA ASP A 279 -11.50 -6.96 -4.01
C ASP A 279 -11.52 -6.90 -2.48
N ALA A 280 -11.49 -8.07 -1.85
CA ALA A 280 -11.63 -8.22 -0.41
C ALA A 280 -10.28 -8.08 0.32
N PRO A 281 -10.30 -7.87 1.65
CA PRO A 281 -9.11 -8.07 2.47
C PRO A 281 -8.47 -9.45 2.22
N PRO A 282 -7.13 -9.55 2.19
CA PRO A 282 -6.43 -10.75 1.72
C PRO A 282 -6.53 -11.96 2.66
N GLU A 283 -7.06 -11.78 3.87
CA GLU A 283 -7.40 -12.82 4.84
C GLU A 283 -8.82 -13.36 4.72
N VAL A 284 -9.68 -12.77 3.87
CA VAL A 284 -11.02 -13.28 3.64
C VAL A 284 -10.94 -14.63 2.94
N GLU A 285 -11.44 -15.67 3.61
CA GLU A 285 -11.56 -17.03 3.06
C GLU A 285 -13.04 -17.39 2.88
N LEU A 286 -13.51 -17.40 1.63
CA LEU A 286 -14.90 -17.76 1.33
C LEU A 286 -15.08 -19.28 1.16
N TRP A 287 -14.02 -20.05 0.90
CA TRP A 287 -14.12 -21.49 0.59
C TRP A 287 -14.80 -22.32 1.67
N SER A 288 -14.62 -21.95 2.94
CA SER A 288 -15.25 -22.62 4.08
C SER A 288 -16.74 -22.28 4.22
N ALA A 289 -17.22 -21.26 3.50
CA ALA A 289 -18.52 -20.66 3.69
C ALA A 289 -19.41 -20.65 2.44
N THR A 290 -18.87 -20.95 1.25
CA THR A 290 -19.64 -21.20 0.01
C THR A 290 -19.81 -22.68 -0.27
N SER A 291 -20.99 -23.09 -0.76
CA SER A 291 -21.20 -24.47 -1.26
C SER A 291 -20.55 -24.76 -2.62
N HIS A 292 -20.03 -23.73 -3.32
CA HIS A 292 -19.36 -23.85 -4.62
C HIS A 292 -17.93 -23.29 -4.58
N ALA A 293 -17.13 -23.68 -3.59
CA ALA A 293 -15.77 -23.16 -3.34
C ALA A 293 -14.85 -23.00 -4.56
N ARG A 294 -14.97 -23.88 -5.58
CA ARG A 294 -14.16 -23.81 -6.82
C ARG A 294 -14.51 -22.63 -7.75
N THR A 295 -15.74 -22.13 -7.68
CA THR A 295 -16.22 -21.03 -8.54
C THR A 295 -15.85 -19.65 -8.00
N TRP A 296 -15.57 -19.56 -6.70
CA TRP A 296 -15.19 -18.35 -5.98
C TRP A 296 -13.75 -18.45 -5.45
N GLU A 297 -12.83 -18.95 -6.27
CA GLU A 297 -11.42 -19.00 -5.91
C GLU A 297 -10.82 -17.58 -5.93
N PRO A 298 -10.25 -17.08 -4.80
CA PRO A 298 -9.64 -15.76 -4.78
C PRO A 298 -8.36 -15.76 -5.62
N VAL A 299 -8.27 -14.81 -6.53
CA VAL A 299 -6.99 -14.43 -7.15
C VAL A 299 -6.32 -13.41 -6.22
N ARG A 300 -5.18 -13.77 -5.62
CA ARG A 300 -4.38 -12.78 -4.89
C ARG A 300 -3.78 -11.79 -5.88
N ALA A 301 -4.08 -10.51 -5.69
CA ALA A 301 -3.56 -9.43 -6.51
C ALA A 301 -2.73 -8.47 -5.66
N LEU A 302 -1.61 -8.01 -6.23
CA LEU A 302 -0.89 -6.84 -5.73
C LEU A 302 -1.81 -5.63 -5.82
N ASP A 303 -1.82 -4.82 -4.77
CA ASP A 303 -2.61 -3.59 -4.73
C ASP A 303 -1.68 -2.37 -4.62
N LYS A 304 -1.09 -2.15 -3.45
CA LYS A 304 -0.28 -0.95 -3.18
C LYS A 304 1.09 -1.27 -2.62
N LEU A 305 2.03 -0.38 -2.94
CA LEU A 305 3.37 -0.42 -2.39
C LEU A 305 3.55 0.69 -1.35
N VAL A 306 4.31 0.41 -0.30
CA VAL A 306 4.67 1.37 0.75
C VAL A 306 6.18 1.40 0.94
N ARG A 307 6.71 2.59 1.25
CA ARG A 307 8.10 2.84 1.60
C ARG A 307 8.17 3.57 2.94
N VAL A 308 9.17 3.23 3.76
CA VAL A 308 9.53 4.05 4.92
C VAL A 308 10.31 5.27 4.45
N VAL A 309 9.77 6.47 4.73
CA VAL A 309 10.41 7.74 4.40
C VAL A 309 11.34 8.17 5.53
N ASN A 310 10.86 8.10 6.79
CA ASN A 310 11.59 8.56 7.96
C ASN A 310 11.48 7.55 9.11
N LEU A 311 12.49 6.70 9.28
CA LEU A 311 12.47 5.66 10.31
C LEU A 311 12.56 6.25 11.72
N ALA A 312 13.33 7.33 11.94
CA ALA A 312 13.43 7.99 13.25
C ALA A 312 12.11 8.61 13.71
N GLY A 313 11.30 9.11 12.76
CA GLY A 313 9.99 9.68 13.04
C GLY A 313 8.86 8.65 13.11
N LEU A 314 9.11 7.40 12.68
CA LEU A 314 8.08 6.37 12.61
C LEU A 314 7.74 5.86 14.03
N SER A 315 6.45 5.84 14.34
CA SER A 315 5.93 5.18 15.54
C SER A 315 4.75 4.32 15.10
N LEU A 316 4.88 3.01 15.20
CA LEU A 316 3.83 2.09 14.78
C LEU A 316 2.98 1.71 15.99
N ALA A 317 1.67 1.83 15.87
CA ALA A 317 0.73 1.22 16.78
C ALA A 317 0.54 -0.24 16.38
N THR A 318 0.57 -1.13 17.35
CA THR A 318 0.53 -2.55 17.04
C THR A 318 0.08 -3.32 18.27
N ASN A 319 -0.35 -4.55 18.07
CA ASN A 319 -0.49 -5.52 19.15
C ASN A 319 0.90 -6.06 19.56
N ALA A 320 1.94 -5.23 19.54
CA ALA A 320 3.31 -5.65 19.74
C ALA A 320 3.49 -6.23 21.13
N PHE A 321 4.32 -7.26 21.21
CA PHE A 321 4.84 -7.70 22.48
C PHE A 321 5.85 -6.66 22.99
N PRO A 322 5.87 -6.36 24.30
CA PRO A 322 6.92 -5.53 24.86
C PRO A 322 8.28 -6.21 24.64
N GLY A 323 9.29 -5.43 24.29
CA GLY A 323 10.62 -5.96 24.05
C GLY A 323 11.53 -5.02 23.26
N THR A 324 12.69 -5.54 22.90
CA THR A 324 13.69 -4.80 22.15
C THR A 324 14.35 -5.72 21.13
N GLY A 325 14.66 -5.16 19.96
CA GLY A 325 15.43 -5.81 18.92
C GLY A 325 16.34 -4.81 18.23
N VAL A 326 17.26 -5.30 17.40
CA VAL A 326 18.13 -4.46 16.58
C VAL A 326 18.01 -4.93 15.13
N ILE A 327 17.91 -3.98 14.22
CA ILE A 327 17.95 -4.22 12.78
C ILE A 327 19.03 -3.35 12.14
N ARG A 328 19.64 -3.85 11.07
CA ARG A 328 20.42 -3.06 10.14
C ARG A 328 19.56 -2.76 8.92
N VAL A 329 19.41 -1.48 8.59
CA VAL A 329 18.73 -1.03 7.38
C VAL A 329 19.76 -0.68 6.33
N ILE A 330 19.53 -1.13 5.09
CA ILE A 330 20.31 -0.74 3.91
C ILE A 330 19.42 0.12 3.02
N ASP A 331 19.71 1.42 2.94
CA ASP A 331 18.90 2.39 2.20
C ASP A 331 19.73 3.49 1.54
N SER A 332 20.21 3.23 0.33
CA SER A 332 21.00 4.20 -0.44
C SER A 332 20.21 5.42 -0.91
N GLN A 333 18.88 5.34 -0.96
CA GLN A 333 18.01 6.43 -1.44
C GLN A 333 17.53 7.34 -0.30
N ALA A 334 17.52 6.85 0.94
CA ALA A 334 17.32 7.66 2.13
C ALA A 334 18.45 7.39 3.13
N PRO A 335 19.62 8.03 2.96
CA PRO A 335 20.79 7.79 3.82
C PRO A 335 20.54 8.03 5.31
N TRP A 336 19.52 8.82 5.66
CA TRP A 336 19.09 9.03 7.05
C TRP A 336 18.38 7.82 7.67
N ASN A 337 17.95 6.84 6.87
CA ASN A 337 17.43 5.56 7.34
C ASN A 337 18.50 4.46 7.36
N ASP A 338 19.64 4.63 6.68
CA ASP A 338 20.70 3.63 6.60
C ASP A 338 21.42 3.46 7.95
N GLY A 339 21.73 2.22 8.33
CA GLY A 339 22.51 1.91 9.53
C GLY A 339 21.79 1.01 10.54
N LEU A 340 22.29 1.02 11.78
CA LEU A 340 21.77 0.18 12.86
C LEU A 340 20.70 0.93 13.66
N TRP A 341 19.58 0.25 13.89
CA TRP A 341 18.41 0.78 14.59
C TRP A 341 17.98 -0.16 15.70
N ARG A 342 17.77 0.41 16.88
CA ARG A 342 17.07 -0.26 17.97
C ARG A 342 15.57 -0.09 17.79
N ILE A 343 14.86 -1.21 17.82
CA ILE A 343 13.40 -1.29 17.81
C ILE A 343 12.96 -1.53 19.25
N ILE A 344 12.07 -0.68 19.77
CA ILE A 344 11.57 -0.79 21.13
C ILE A 344 10.05 -0.88 21.06
N GLY A 345 9.50 -2.00 21.55
CA GLY A 345 8.07 -2.18 21.76
C GLY A 345 7.75 -2.03 23.25
N ASP A 346 6.79 -1.18 23.60
CA ASP A 346 6.32 -1.00 24.98
C ASP A 346 5.01 -1.76 25.30
N GLY A 347 4.47 -2.47 24.32
CA GLY A 347 3.19 -3.18 24.40
C GLY A 347 2.04 -2.43 23.70
N GLU A 348 2.21 -1.15 23.39
CA GLU A 348 1.23 -0.34 22.67
C GLU A 348 1.81 0.18 21.35
N ARG A 349 3.09 0.55 21.35
CA ARG A 349 3.78 1.18 20.24
C ARG A 349 5.16 0.57 20.01
N ILE A 350 5.60 0.68 18.77
CA ILE A 350 6.99 0.48 18.37
C ILE A 350 7.60 1.85 18.06
N THR A 351 8.80 2.07 18.58
CA THR A 351 9.64 3.23 18.24
C THR A 351 11.02 2.78 17.79
N PHE A 352 11.72 3.67 17.08
CA PHE A 352 13.02 3.39 16.49
C PHE A 352 14.04 4.42 16.95
N THR A 353 15.21 3.95 17.39
CA THR A 353 16.32 4.81 17.80
C THR A 353 17.58 4.41 17.05
N SER A 354 18.23 5.38 16.41
CA SER A 354 19.50 5.15 15.71
C SER A 354 20.61 4.81 16.71
N LEU A 355 21.37 3.76 16.43
CA LEU A 355 22.58 3.38 17.17
C LEU A 355 23.83 4.10 16.66
N ALA A 356 23.72 4.98 15.67
CA ALA A 356 24.83 5.86 15.32
C ALA A 356 25.03 6.98 16.37
N ALA A 357 23.96 7.35 17.09
CA ALA A 357 23.99 8.40 18.10
C ALA A 357 24.51 7.92 19.48
N ALA A 358 24.59 6.61 19.71
CA ALA A 358 25.08 6.02 20.96
C ALA A 358 25.89 4.75 20.65
N PRO A 359 27.07 4.54 21.26
CA PRO A 359 27.90 3.38 20.97
C PRO A 359 27.13 2.07 21.17
N PRO A 360 27.15 1.13 20.20
CA PRO A 360 26.43 -0.12 20.31
C PRO A 360 26.99 -0.96 21.46
N THR A 361 26.10 -1.45 22.33
CA THR A 361 26.49 -2.38 23.39
C THR A 361 26.87 -3.73 22.78
N SER A 362 27.58 -4.58 23.52
CA SER A 362 27.89 -5.95 23.12
C SER A 362 26.63 -6.75 22.79
N ALA A 363 25.51 -6.45 23.48
CA ALA A 363 24.20 -7.03 23.22
C ALA A 363 23.60 -6.52 21.89
N ASP A 364 23.76 -5.24 21.57
CA ASP A 364 23.29 -4.68 20.29
C ASP A 364 24.06 -5.28 19.10
N GLN A 365 25.36 -5.51 19.25
CA GLN A 365 26.19 -6.11 18.20
C GLN A 365 25.80 -7.57 17.94
N ALA A 366 25.48 -8.34 18.98
CA ALA A 366 24.97 -9.70 18.85
C ALA A 366 23.50 -9.76 18.36
N ALA A 367 22.74 -8.66 18.49
CA ALA A 367 21.34 -8.57 18.06
C ALA A 367 21.18 -7.96 16.64
N GLY A 368 22.18 -7.24 16.14
CA GLY A 368 22.19 -6.59 14.81
C GLY A 368 22.26 -7.54 13.60
N ASP A 369 22.01 -8.83 13.82
CA ASP A 369 22.06 -9.88 12.80
C ASP A 369 20.89 -9.79 11.80
N VAL A 370 19.83 -9.04 12.09
CA VAL A 370 18.73 -8.85 11.15
C VAL A 370 19.03 -7.66 10.23
N THR A 371 19.39 -7.93 8.98
CA THR A 371 19.61 -6.91 7.94
C THR A 371 18.44 -6.87 6.96
N VAL A 372 17.89 -5.68 6.71
CA VAL A 372 16.70 -5.46 5.88
C VAL A 372 17.00 -4.45 4.77
N GLN A 373 16.67 -4.81 3.53
CA GLN A 373 16.73 -3.88 2.39
C GLN A 373 15.59 -2.86 2.46
N ALA A 374 15.78 -1.64 1.96
CA ALA A 374 14.74 -0.60 1.96
C ALA A 374 13.36 -1.07 1.43
N CYS A 375 13.35 -1.84 0.33
CA CYS A 375 12.10 -2.39 -0.25
C CYS A 375 11.42 -3.46 0.61
N ALA A 376 12.13 -4.06 1.55
CA ALA A 376 11.60 -5.04 2.48
C ALA A 376 11.20 -4.42 3.82
N LEU A 377 11.65 -3.19 4.11
CA LEU A 377 11.47 -2.54 5.39
C LEU A 377 9.99 -2.29 5.72
N ALA A 378 9.25 -1.62 4.83
CA ALA A 378 7.82 -1.41 5.06
C ALA A 378 7.02 -2.72 5.10
N PRO A 379 7.19 -3.69 4.17
CA PRO A 379 6.49 -4.98 4.26
C PRO A 379 6.78 -5.75 5.54
N PHE A 380 8.01 -5.66 6.05
CA PHE A 380 8.42 -6.28 7.30
C PHE A 380 7.79 -5.60 8.52
N LEU A 381 7.92 -4.28 8.63
CA LEU A 381 7.46 -3.54 9.80
C LEU A 381 5.93 -3.46 9.91
N LEU A 382 5.22 -3.45 8.78
CA LEU A 382 3.76 -3.32 8.72
C LEU A 382 3.04 -4.69 8.70
N GLY A 383 3.78 -5.79 8.91
CA GLY A 383 3.22 -7.14 8.92
C GLY A 383 2.64 -7.61 7.58
N ALA A 384 3.04 -6.98 6.46
CA ALA A 384 2.56 -7.37 5.14
C ALA A 384 3.24 -8.63 4.58
N SER A 385 4.45 -8.92 5.04
CA SER A 385 5.23 -10.07 4.59
C SER A 385 5.78 -10.85 5.76
N SER A 386 5.75 -12.18 5.64
CA SER A 386 6.41 -13.06 6.61
C SER A 386 7.91 -12.74 6.65
N PRO A 387 8.50 -12.50 7.84
CA PRO A 387 9.94 -12.29 7.98
C PRO A 387 10.76 -13.47 7.46
N TRP A 388 10.23 -14.69 7.60
CA TRP A 388 10.83 -15.91 7.07
C TRP A 388 10.82 -15.93 5.54
N TRP A 389 9.71 -15.53 4.92
CA TRP A 389 9.65 -15.41 3.46
C TRP A 389 10.59 -14.32 2.93
N LEU A 390 10.70 -13.19 3.63
CA LEU A 390 11.66 -12.14 3.28
C LEU A 390 13.11 -12.64 3.38
N ARG A 391 13.41 -13.47 4.37
CA ARG A 391 14.72 -14.12 4.51
C ARG A 391 14.98 -15.08 3.35
N ASP A 392 14.05 -15.98 3.10
CA ASP A 392 14.19 -17.06 2.12
C ASP A 392 14.21 -16.51 0.68
N SER A 393 13.60 -15.35 0.44
CA SER A 393 13.68 -14.61 -0.84
C SER A 393 14.92 -13.72 -0.98
N GLY A 394 15.78 -13.64 0.04
CA GLY A 394 17.01 -12.84 0.03
C GLY A 394 16.81 -11.33 0.21
N LEU A 395 15.60 -10.89 0.59
CA LEU A 395 15.28 -9.48 0.87
C LEU A 395 15.59 -9.07 2.32
N LEU A 396 15.75 -10.07 3.19
CA LEU A 396 16.19 -9.96 4.57
C LEU A 396 17.32 -10.97 4.82
N SER A 397 18.27 -10.65 5.67
CA SER A 397 19.27 -11.59 6.17
C SER A 397 19.18 -11.66 7.68
N ALA A 398 19.19 -12.87 8.23
CA ALA A 398 19.20 -13.09 9.68
C ALA A 398 19.90 -14.43 9.97
N PRO A 399 21.23 -14.46 10.14
CA PRO A 399 21.94 -15.67 10.50
C PRO A 399 21.54 -16.19 11.88
N ASN A 400 21.02 -15.31 12.74
CA ASN A 400 20.52 -15.64 14.06
C ASN A 400 18.98 -15.71 14.06
N GLU A 401 18.44 -16.92 14.08
CA GLU A 401 16.98 -17.16 14.07
C GLU A 401 16.28 -16.63 15.34
N HIS A 402 16.99 -16.59 16.46
CA HIS A 402 16.45 -16.01 17.69
C HIS A 402 16.26 -14.49 17.54
N ALA A 403 17.22 -13.79 16.95
CA ALA A 403 17.10 -12.36 16.65
C ALA A 403 15.93 -12.08 15.68
N LEU A 404 15.80 -12.88 14.61
CA LEU A 404 14.67 -12.75 13.70
C LEU A 404 13.33 -12.98 14.41
N SER A 405 13.23 -14.02 15.24
CA SER A 405 12.02 -14.33 16.01
C SER A 405 11.68 -13.25 17.04
N GLN A 406 12.69 -12.62 17.66
CA GLN A 406 12.49 -11.48 18.55
C GLN A 406 11.90 -10.29 17.80
N VAL A 407 12.53 -9.84 16.70
CA VAL A 407 12.02 -8.69 15.94
C VAL A 407 10.65 -8.99 15.32
N SER A 408 10.45 -10.19 14.80
CA SER A 408 9.18 -10.62 14.20
C SER A 408 8.02 -10.54 15.18
N ARG A 409 8.25 -10.85 16.46
CA ARG A 409 7.22 -10.71 17.51
C ARG A 409 6.90 -9.26 17.81
N LEU A 410 7.86 -8.35 17.70
CA LEU A 410 7.59 -6.91 17.87
C LEU A 410 6.65 -6.44 16.76
N VAL A 411 6.98 -6.70 15.50
CA VAL A 411 6.27 -6.14 14.33
C VAL A 411 5.07 -6.96 13.85
N GLY A 412 4.68 -8.01 14.58
CA GLY A 412 3.59 -8.88 14.20
C GLY A 412 2.24 -8.18 14.22
N THR A 413 1.44 -8.36 13.17
CA THR A 413 0.07 -7.84 13.08
C THR A 413 -0.94 -8.99 13.13
N ARG A 414 -2.13 -8.71 13.66
CA ARG A 414 -3.22 -9.71 13.69
C ARG A 414 -3.88 -9.87 12.33
N ARG A 415 -4.01 -8.77 11.60
CA ARG A 415 -4.61 -8.72 10.27
C ARG A 415 -3.62 -8.09 9.30
N PRO A 416 -3.55 -8.61 8.06
CA PRO A 416 -2.70 -8.03 7.05
C PRO A 416 -3.20 -6.62 6.66
N PRO A 417 -2.31 -5.76 6.17
CA PRO A 417 -2.70 -4.47 5.60
C PRO A 417 -3.76 -4.56 4.51
N TYR A 418 -4.68 -3.58 4.49
CA TYR A 418 -5.71 -3.47 3.47
C TYR A 418 -6.19 -2.02 3.35
N CYS A 419 -6.55 -1.58 2.14
CA CYS A 419 -7.11 -0.26 1.87
C CYS A 419 -8.04 -0.32 0.63
N PRO A 420 -9.35 -0.05 0.76
CA PRO A 420 -10.26 0.01 -0.39
C PRO A 420 -10.16 1.35 -1.15
N ASP A 421 -9.50 2.34 -0.56
CA ASP A 421 -9.32 3.66 -1.16
C ASP A 421 -8.22 3.62 -2.24
N SER A 422 -8.41 4.37 -3.32
CA SER A 422 -7.38 4.57 -4.34
C SER A 422 -6.36 5.59 -3.84
N TRP A 423 -5.08 5.36 -4.13
CA TRP A 423 -3.99 6.23 -3.67
C TRP A 423 -3.56 7.29 -4.67
#